data_AF-A0A2V2D479-F1
#
_entry.id   AF-A0A2V2D479-F1
#
_cell.length_a   1.000
_cell.length_b   1.000
_cell.length_c   1.000
_cell.angle_alpha   90.00
_cell.angle_beta   90.00
_cell.angle_gamma   90.00
#
_symmetry.space_group_name_H-M   'P 1'
#
loop_
_entity.id
_entity.type
_entity.pdbx_description
1 polymer ?
#
loop_
_entity_poly.entity_id
_entity_poly.type
_entity_poly.pdbx_seq_one_letter_code
_entity_poly.pdbx_strand_id
1 'polypeptide(L)'
;MNEEEKTLNLDDVKFLLEKVYAAQQAGNHVIFRHSNYSTEVIAMEGEISEEKEWDKQFYMHNNAPEEQKATYNECILYLEKLAGEKHDN
;
A
#
# COMPACT_ATOMS: atom_id res chain seq x y z
N MET A 1 -12.69 25.26 -12.79
CA MET A 1 -12.80 24.15 -11.84
C MET A 1 -11.48 23.44 -11.91
N ASN A 2 -10.61 23.60 -10.89
CA ASN A 2 -9.36 22.88 -10.86
C ASN A 2 -9.72 21.39 -10.87
N GLU A 3 -9.12 20.63 -11.77
CA GLU A 3 -9.23 19.17 -11.77
C GLU A 3 -8.62 18.70 -10.44
N GLU A 4 -9.46 18.47 -9.44
CA GLU A 4 -9.05 17.68 -8.28
C GLU A 4 -8.51 16.37 -8.83
N GLU A 5 -7.26 16.03 -8.53
CA GLU A 5 -6.67 14.75 -8.87
C GLU A 5 -7.57 13.66 -8.28
N LYS A 6 -8.39 13.05 -9.14
CA LYS A 6 -9.35 12.01 -8.75
C LYS A 6 -8.68 10.68 -8.45
N THR A 7 -7.38 10.58 -8.70
CA THR A 7 -6.62 9.36 -8.54
C THR A 7 -5.30 9.65 -7.85
N LEU A 8 -4.68 8.62 -7.27
CA LEU A 8 -3.30 8.70 -6.79
C LEU A 8 -2.41 9.33 -7.86
N ASN A 9 -1.68 10.37 -7.46
CA ASN A 9 -0.72 11.01 -8.34
C ASN A 9 0.62 10.25 -8.32
N LEU A 10 1.58 10.72 -9.12
CA LEU A 10 2.89 10.08 -9.22
C LEU A 10 3.62 10.06 -7.87
N ASP A 11 3.47 11.09 -7.05
CA ASP A 11 4.17 11.18 -5.78
C ASP A 11 3.55 10.25 -4.73
N ASP A 12 2.22 10.08 -4.74
CA ASP A 12 1.54 9.05 -3.94
C ASP A 12 2.02 7.64 -4.30
N VAL A 13 2.13 7.32 -5.59
CA VAL A 13 2.60 6.01 -6.07
C VAL A 13 4.07 5.77 -5.68
N LYS A 14 4.94 6.79 -5.78
CA LYS A 14 6.33 6.69 -5.33
C LYS A 14 6.42 6.48 -3.83
N PHE A 15 5.68 7.26 -3.05
CA PHE A 15 5.70 7.13 -1.58
C PHE A 15 5.22 5.76 -1.14
N LEU A 16 4.18 5.22 -1.79
CA LEU A 16 3.72 3.87 -1.55
C LEU A 16 4.80 2.82 -1.87
N LEU A 17 5.54 2.98 -2.97
CA LEU A 17 6.66 2.10 -3.32
C LEU A 17 7.79 2.17 -2.29
N GLU A 18 8.11 3.36 -1.76
CA GLU A 18 9.09 3.53 -0.68
C GLU A 18 8.68 2.78 0.59
N LYS A 19 7.40 2.86 0.97
CA LYS A 19 6.86 2.15 2.14
C LYS A 19 6.83 0.64 1.95
N VAL A 20 6.47 0.16 0.76
CA VAL A 20 6.58 -1.26 0.40
C VAL A 20 8.03 -1.73 0.53
N TYR A 21 8.98 -0.97 -0.02
CA TYR A 21 10.39 -1.29 0.07
C TYR A 21 10.87 -1.38 1.53
N ALA A 22 10.50 -0.41 2.38
CA ALA A 22 10.85 -0.43 3.79
C ALA A 22 10.28 -1.67 4.52
N ALA A 23 9.01 -2.00 4.29
CA ALA A 23 8.38 -3.19 4.87
C ALA A 23 9.08 -4.49 4.42
N GLN A 24 9.51 -4.56 3.15
CA GLN A 24 10.30 -5.69 2.63
C GLN A 24 11.68 -5.78 3.32
N GLN A 25 12.37 -4.64 3.52
CA GLN A 25 13.66 -4.61 4.24
C GLN A 25 13.53 -5.01 5.72
N ALA A 26 12.35 -4.81 6.32
CA ALA A 26 12.04 -5.30 7.67
C ALA A 26 11.78 -6.82 7.74
N GLY A 27 11.88 -7.55 6.61
CA GLY A 27 11.73 -9.00 6.54
C GLY A 27 10.32 -9.49 6.23
N ASN A 28 9.43 -8.59 5.79
CA ASN A 28 8.06 -8.95 5.41
C ASN A 28 7.95 -9.27 3.92
N HIS A 29 6.99 -10.12 3.57
CA HIS A 29 6.68 -10.40 2.17
C HIS A 29 5.57 -9.49 1.67
N VAL A 30 5.92 -8.51 0.83
CA VAL A 30 4.98 -7.53 0.26
C VAL A 30 5.09 -7.52 -1.27
N ILE A 31 3.95 -7.52 -1.95
CA ILE A 31 3.82 -7.38 -3.41
C ILE A 31 3.17 -6.03 -3.71
N PHE A 32 3.77 -5.31 -4.65
CA PHE A 32 3.23 -4.09 -5.23
C PHE A 32 2.91 -4.30 -6.71
N ARG A 33 1.69 -3.96 -7.13
CA ARG A 33 1.30 -3.94 -8.55
C ARG A 33 0.66 -2.61 -8.85
N HIS A 34 1.01 -2.02 -9.99
CA HIS A 34 0.43 -0.77 -10.46
C HIS A 34 0.03 -0.94 -11.92
N SER A 35 -1.14 -0.44 -12.28
CA SER A 35 -1.71 -0.49 -13.62
C SER A 35 -2.54 0.75 -13.92
N ASN A 36 -3.03 0.86 -15.16
CA ASN A 36 -3.95 1.93 -15.55
C ASN A 36 -5.31 1.88 -14.84
N TYR A 37 -5.64 0.77 -14.15
CA TYR A 37 -6.94 0.57 -13.51
C TYR A 37 -6.89 0.64 -11.97
N SER A 38 -5.78 0.21 -11.39
CA SER A 38 -5.63 0.09 -9.94
C SER A 38 -4.16 0.11 -9.53
N THR A 39 -3.96 0.49 -8.27
CA THR A 39 -2.75 0.13 -7.51
C THR A 39 -3.14 -0.92 -6.47
N GLU A 40 -2.29 -1.92 -6.29
CA GLU A 40 -2.55 -3.04 -5.39
C GLU A 40 -1.34 -3.31 -4.51
N VAL A 41 -1.58 -3.48 -3.22
CA VAL A 41 -0.58 -3.89 -2.25
C VAL A 41 -1.09 -5.10 -1.50
N ILE A 42 -0.31 -6.16 -1.50
CA ILE A 42 -0.63 -7.42 -0.83
C ILE A 42 0.54 -7.74 0.10
N ALA A 43 0.24 -8.03 1.36
CA ALA A 43 1.25 -8.13 2.39
C ALA A 43 1.04 -9.34 3.30
N MET A 44 2.16 -9.95 3.68
CA MET A 44 2.29 -10.99 4.67
C MET A 44 3.42 -10.60 5.62
N GLU A 45 3.12 -10.59 6.91
CA GLU A 45 4.08 -10.33 7.97
C GLU A 45 5.05 -11.52 8.09
N GLY A 46 6.34 -11.20 8.12
CA GLY A 46 7.43 -12.19 8.13
C GLY A 46 7.70 -12.85 6.77
N GLU A 47 8.36 -14.01 6.83
CA GLU A 47 8.77 -14.76 5.64
C GLU A 47 7.56 -15.31 4.85
N ILE A 48 7.76 -15.43 3.53
CA ILE A 48 6.76 -16.06 2.65
C ILE A 48 6.56 -17.53 3.04
N SER A 49 5.30 -17.97 3.08
CA SER A 49 4.93 -19.37 3.30
C SER A 49 3.79 -19.75 2.37
N GLU A 50 3.90 -20.91 1.71
CA GLU A 50 2.82 -21.46 0.88
C GLU A 50 1.61 -21.91 1.71
N GLU A 51 1.78 -22.10 3.02
CA GLU A 51 0.73 -22.53 3.94
C GLU A 51 0.01 -21.35 4.63
N LYS A 52 0.50 -20.12 4.42
CA LYS A 52 -0.05 -18.91 5.05
C LYS A 52 -0.81 -18.09 4.01
N GLU A 53 -2.03 -17.66 4.36
CA GLU A 53 -2.77 -16.68 3.57
C GLU A 53 -2.19 -15.27 3.73
N TRP A 54 -2.50 -14.39 2.79
CA TRP A 54 -2.13 -12.98 2.88
C TRP A 54 -2.80 -12.31 4.08
N ASP A 55 -2.03 -11.61 4.92
CA ASP A 55 -2.54 -10.92 6.10
C ASP A 55 -3.42 -9.73 5.71
N LYS A 56 -3.01 -9.00 4.65
CA LYS A 56 -3.76 -7.85 4.10
C LYS A 56 -3.62 -7.75 2.59
N GLN A 57 -4.69 -7.26 1.97
CA GLN A 57 -4.75 -6.92 0.55
C GLN A 57 -5.48 -5.57 0.41
N PHE A 58 -4.86 -4.63 -0.30
CA PHE A 58 -5.37 -3.27 -0.53
C PHE A 58 -5.54 -3.07 -2.02
N TYR A 59 -6.77 -2.78 -2.46
CA TYR A 59 -7.13 -2.55 -3.86
C TYR A 59 -7.57 -1.10 -4.04
N MET A 60 -6.74 -0.29 -4.69
CA MET A 60 -6.93 1.14 -4.89
C MET A 60 -7.41 1.41 -6.32
N HIS A 61 -8.71 1.21 -6.57
CA HIS A 61 -9.30 1.38 -7.90
C HIS A 61 -9.42 2.83 -8.33
N ASN A 62 -8.99 3.15 -9.56
CA ASN A 62 -9.02 4.51 -10.11
C ASN A 62 -10.44 5.05 -10.36
N ASN A 63 -11.45 4.18 -10.40
CA ASN A 63 -12.84 4.56 -10.63
C ASN A 63 -13.62 4.88 -9.34
N ALA A 64 -12.99 4.76 -8.16
CA ALA A 64 -13.61 5.06 -6.86
C ALA A 64 -12.70 5.98 -6.03
N PRO A 65 -12.59 7.28 -6.36
CA PRO A 65 -11.60 8.21 -5.77
C PRO A 65 -11.62 8.30 -4.23
N GLU A 66 -12.80 8.37 -3.63
CA GLU A 66 -12.94 8.48 -2.17
C GLU A 66 -12.49 7.21 -1.46
N GLU A 67 -12.95 6.04 -1.95
CA GLU A 67 -12.53 4.73 -1.45
C GLU A 67 -11.04 4.47 -1.72
N GLN A 68 -10.53 4.94 -2.86
CA GLN A 68 -9.12 4.83 -3.23
C GLN A 68 -8.25 5.54 -2.19
N LYS A 69 -8.61 6.78 -1.83
CA LYS A 69 -7.86 7.57 -0.86
C LYS A 69 -7.93 6.99 0.55
N ALA A 70 -9.09 6.49 0.97
CA ALA A 70 -9.23 5.81 2.25
C ALA A 70 -8.35 4.53 2.31
N THR A 71 -8.44 3.70 1.28
CA THR A 71 -7.65 2.46 1.14
C THR A 71 -6.15 2.75 1.10
N TYR A 72 -5.74 3.81 0.39
CA TYR A 72 -4.36 4.27 0.36
C TYR A 72 -3.83 4.62 1.76
N ASN A 73 -4.57 5.42 2.52
CA ASN A 73 -4.15 5.81 3.88
C ASN A 73 -4.06 4.58 4.82
N GLU A 74 -5.02 3.66 4.75
CA GLU A 74 -4.96 2.41 5.51
C GLU A 74 -3.75 1.55 5.12
N CYS A 75 -3.44 1.50 3.83
CA CYS A 75 -2.28 0.78 3.31
C CYS A 75 -0.97 1.37 3.85
N ILE A 76 -0.81 2.70 3.82
CA ILE A 76 0.37 3.38 4.35
C ILE A 76 0.55 3.06 5.84
N LEU A 77 -0.48 3.22 6.67
CA LEU A 77 -0.40 2.93 8.10
C LEU A 77 0.00 1.47 8.37
N TYR A 78 -0.54 0.54 7.59
CA TYR A 78 -0.18 -0.87 7.72
C TYR A 78 1.27 -1.15 7.32
N LEU A 79 1.75 -0.55 6.23
CA LEU A 79 3.15 -0.68 5.79
C LEU A 79 4.14 -0.06 6.78
N GLU A 80 3.80 1.08 7.37
CA GLU A 80 4.61 1.73 8.42
C GLU A 80 4.74 0.84 9.65
N LYS A 81 3.62 0.23 10.08
CA LYS A 81 3.64 -0.79 11.15
C LYS A 81 4.55 -1.96 10.80
N LEU A 82 4.45 -2.51 9.57
CA LEU A 82 5.28 -3.62 9.12
C LEU A 82 6.77 -3.26 9.05
N ALA A 83 7.09 -2.03 8.65
CA ALA A 83 8.46 -1.51 8.64
C ALA A 83 9.03 -1.28 10.05
N GLY A 84 8.22 -1.44 11.10
CA GLY A 84 8.62 -1.18 12.48
C GLY A 84 8.74 0.31 12.80
N GLU A 85 8.12 1.18 12.00
CA GLU A 85 8.02 2.60 12.31
C GLU A 85 7.16 2.76 13.57
N LYS A 86 7.70 3.43 14.60
CA LYS A 86 6.93 3.73 15.80
C LYS A 86 5.97 4.88 15.47
N HIS A 87 4.68 4.62 15.56
CA HIS A 87 3.70 5.70 15.64
C HIS A 87 3.83 6.33 17.04
N ASP A 88 4.53 7.46 17.13
CA ASP A 88 4.52 8.30 18.32
C ASP A 88 3.10 8.87 18.46
N ASN A 89 2.29 8.21 19.29
CA ASN A 89 0.95 8.65 19.70
C ASN A 89 1.01 9.75 20.76
#